data_AF-A0AAU3V0D7-F1
#
_entry.id   AF-A0AAU3V0D7-F1
#
_cell.length_a   1.000
_cell.length_b   1.000
_cell.length_c   1.000
_cell.angle_alpha   90.00
_cell.angle_beta   90.00
_cell.angle_gamma   90.00
#
_symmetry.space_group_name_H-M   'P 1'
#
loop_
_entity.id
_entity.type
_entity.pdbx_description
1 polymer ?
#
loop_
_entity_poly.entity_id
_entity_poly.type
_entity_poly.pdbx_seq_one_letter_code
_entity_poly.pdbx_strand_id
1 'polypeptide(L)'
;MNKSSQSAPVGVILAVDPDRFADVVIALRQAGLTITSQQPILGTLSGTITENRIPALQAIDGVESLDRERTTELPPPQSPIQ
;
A
#
# COMPACT_ATOMS: atom_id res chain seq x y z
N MET A 1 9.18 -7.59 30.26
CA MET A 1 9.50 -6.47 29.36
C MET A 1 9.48 -6.95 27.90
N ASN A 2 8.85 -6.13 27.05
CA ASN A 2 9.01 -5.97 25.60
C ASN A 2 8.70 -7.17 24.67
N LYS A 3 7.42 -7.36 24.37
CA LYS A 3 7.05 -7.84 23.02
C LYS A 3 7.32 -6.67 22.07
N SER A 4 8.36 -6.77 21.26
CA SER A 4 8.53 -5.94 20.07
C SER A 4 7.23 -5.99 19.27
N SER A 5 6.47 -4.90 19.25
CA SER A 5 5.26 -4.75 18.45
C SER A 5 5.66 -4.78 16.97
N GLN A 6 5.85 -5.97 16.40
CA GLN A 6 5.79 -6.14 14.96
C GLN A 6 4.35 -5.82 14.57
N SER A 7 4.11 -4.58 14.12
CA SER A 7 2.78 -4.18 13.64
C SER A 7 2.40 -5.11 12.49
N ALA A 8 1.17 -5.63 12.51
CA ALA A 8 0.70 -6.55 11.47
C ALA A 8 0.83 -5.89 10.08
N PRO A 9 1.05 -6.67 9.01
CA PRO A 9 1.05 -6.12 7.66
C PRO A 9 -0.28 -5.43 7.37
N VAL A 10 -0.20 -4.25 6.75
CA VAL A 10 -1.37 -3.49 6.32
C VAL A 10 -1.35 -3.41 4.80
N GLY A 11 -2.54 -3.46 4.20
CA GLY A 11 -2.71 -3.22 2.77
C GLY A 11 -2.47 -1.75 2.43
N VAL A 12 -1.83 -1.50 1.31
CA VAL A 12 -1.57 -0.17 0.76
C VAL A 12 -1.82 -0.17 -0.74
N ILE A 13 -2.34 0.95 -1.24
CA ILE A 13 -2.48 1.28 -2.64
C ILE A 13 -1.59 2.49 -2.91
N LEU A 14 -0.82 2.45 -3.99
CA LEU A 14 0.07 3.54 -4.37
C LEU A 14 -0.26 4.02 -5.78
N ALA A 15 -0.23 5.34 -5.96
CA ALA A 15 -0.06 5.96 -7.27
C ALA A 15 1.41 6.35 -7.44
N VAL A 16 1.96 6.07 -8.60
CA VAL A 16 3.36 6.27 -8.96
C VAL A 16 3.46 6.82 -10.37
N ASP A 17 4.57 7.48 -10.67
CA ASP A 17 4.91 7.95 -12.00
C ASP A 17 4.97 6.76 -12.99
N PRO A 18 4.07 6.70 -14.01
CA PRO A 18 4.04 5.61 -14.98
C PRO A 18 5.32 5.51 -15.82
N ASP A 19 6.00 6.63 -16.09
CA ASP A 19 7.22 6.65 -16.91
C ASP A 19 8.40 6.03 -16.16
N ARG A 20 8.31 5.95 -14.83
CA ARG A 20 9.33 5.40 -13.92
C ARG A 20 8.89 4.12 -13.23
N PHE A 21 7.76 3.54 -13.65
CA PHE A 21 7.08 2.47 -12.93
C PHE A 21 8.00 1.30 -12.56
N ALA A 22 8.84 0.85 -13.49
CA ALA A 22 9.75 -0.28 -13.26
C ALA A 22 10.78 0.01 -12.15
N ASP A 23 11.37 1.20 -12.15
CA ASP A 23 12.36 1.62 -11.14
C ASP A 23 11.70 1.80 -9.77
N VAL A 24 10.51 2.42 -9.75
CA VAL A 24 9.72 2.61 -8.52
C VAL A 24 9.32 1.26 -7.91
N VAL A 25 8.90 0.28 -8.72
CA VAL A 25 8.58 -1.08 -8.25
C VAL A 25 9.78 -1.75 -7.58
N ILE A 26 10.99 -1.59 -8.12
CA ILE A 26 12.21 -2.13 -7.52
C ILE A 26 12.47 -1.47 -6.17
N ALA A 27 12.41 -0.13 -6.12
CA ALA A 27 12.61 0.63 -4.89
C ALA A 27 11.59 0.27 -3.80
N LEU A 28 10.31 0.13 -4.17
CA LEU A 28 9.24 -0.26 -3.25
C LEU A 28 9.47 -1.65 -2.65
N ARG A 29 9.89 -2.63 -3.47
CA ARG A 29 10.24 -3.97 -2.96
C ARG A 29 11.42 -3.92 -2.00
N GLN A 30 12.46 -3.16 -2.32
CA GLN A 30 13.62 -2.96 -1.44
C GLN A 30 13.24 -2.27 -0.12
N ALA A 31 12.26 -1.37 -0.17
CA ALA A 31 11.72 -0.70 1.01
C ALA A 31 10.82 -1.60 1.87
N GLY A 32 10.49 -2.81 1.40
CA GLY A 32 9.76 -3.85 2.14
C GLY A 32 8.31 -4.03 1.74
N LEU A 33 7.87 -3.45 0.61
CA LEU A 33 6.52 -3.68 0.07
C LEU A 33 6.44 -5.07 -0.57
N THR A 34 5.50 -5.88 -0.10
CA THR A 34 5.08 -7.11 -0.78
C THR A 34 3.98 -6.77 -1.77
N ILE A 35 4.35 -6.60 -3.04
CA ILE A 35 3.42 -6.22 -4.11
C ILE A 35 2.50 -7.40 -4.46
N THR A 36 1.19 -7.15 -4.46
CA THR A 36 0.13 -8.12 -4.77
C THR A 36 -0.52 -7.86 -6.13
N SER A 37 -0.56 -6.61 -6.59
CA SER A 37 -1.09 -6.24 -7.90
C SER A 37 -0.34 -5.05 -8.50
N GLN A 38 -0.26 -4.99 -9.82
CA GLN A 38 0.39 -3.93 -10.58
C GLN A 38 -0.46 -3.56 -11.79
N GLN A 39 -0.60 -2.26 -12.04
CA GLN A 39 -1.32 -1.69 -13.18
C GLN A 39 -0.40 -0.63 -13.82
N PRO A 40 0.64 -1.04 -14.57
CA PRO A 40 1.69 -0.14 -15.04
C PRO A 40 1.17 1.02 -15.89
N ILE A 41 0.18 0.75 -16.75
CA ILE A 41 -0.44 1.77 -17.62
C ILE A 41 -1.14 2.87 -16.80
N LEU A 42 -1.69 2.51 -15.63
CA LEU A 42 -2.41 3.44 -14.76
C LEU A 42 -1.49 4.09 -13.72
N GLY A 43 -0.22 3.69 -13.62
CA GLY A 43 0.67 4.16 -12.57
C GLY A 43 0.24 3.71 -11.18
N THR A 44 -0.44 2.57 -11.04
CA THR A 44 -0.92 2.12 -9.72
C THR A 44 -0.46 0.71 -9.38
N LEU A 45 -0.30 0.46 -8.09
CA LEU A 45 -0.02 -0.87 -7.56
C LEU A 45 -0.57 -1.01 -6.15
N SER A 46 -0.78 -2.25 -5.72
CA SER A 46 -1.15 -2.56 -4.35
C SER A 46 -0.25 -3.63 -3.76
N GLY A 47 -0.21 -3.66 -2.43
CA GLY A 47 0.62 -4.59 -1.70
C GLY A 47 0.43 -4.50 -0.20
N THR A 48 1.22 -5.27 0.53
CA THR A 48 1.24 -5.25 1.99
C THR A 48 2.60 -4.85 2.52
N ILE A 49 2.61 -4.10 3.61
CA ILE A 49 3.83 -3.66 4.29
C ILE A 49 3.60 -3.57 5.81
N THR A 50 4.68 -3.68 6.58
CA THR A 50 4.64 -3.33 8.01
C THR A 50 4.29 -1.84 8.16
N GLU A 51 3.31 -1.54 9.02
CA GLU A 51 2.77 -0.19 9.18
C GLU A 51 3.82 0.89 9.49
N ASN A 52 4.83 0.57 10.30
CA ASN A 52 5.92 1.48 10.63
C ASN A 52 6.85 1.83 9.45
N ARG A 53 6.74 1.12 8.32
CA ARG A 53 7.51 1.38 7.10
C ARG A 53 6.73 2.17 6.05
N ILE A 54 5.47 2.52 6.29
CA ILE A 54 4.68 3.37 5.38
C ILE A 54 5.40 4.69 5.02
N PRO A 55 5.99 5.44 5.97
CA PRO A 55 6.69 6.68 5.64
C PRO A 55 7.88 6.48 4.70
N ALA A 56 8.52 5.30 4.74
CA ALA A 56 9.63 4.98 3.85
C ALA A 56 9.18 4.79 2.39
N LEU A 57 7.93 4.35 2.16
CA LEU A 57 7.38 4.24 0.81
C LEU A 57 7.06 5.62 0.22
N GLN A 58 6.50 6.53 1.02
CA GLN A 58 6.17 7.89 0.58
C GLN A 58 7.40 8.72 0.21
N ALA A 59 8.57 8.37 0.74
CA ALA A 59 9.83 9.06 0.44
C ALA A 59 10.51 8.57 -0.85
N ILE A 60 9.97 7.53 -1.51
CA ILE A 60 10.54 7.03 -2.76
C ILE A 60 10.19 8.01 -3.88
N ASP A 61 11.23 8.47 -4.56
CA ASP A 61 11.09 9.31 -5.74
C ASP A 61 10.30 8.58 -6.85
N GLY A 62 9.24 9.22 -7.34
CA GLY A 62 8.25 8.63 -8.25
C GLY A 62 7.02 8.05 -7.55
N VAL A 63 6.92 8.05 -6.22
CA VAL A 63 5.64 7.82 -5.52
C VAL A 63 4.88 9.14 -5.41
N GLU A 64 3.67 9.17 -5.96
CA GLU A 64 2.82 10.37 -5.99
C GLU A 64 1.82 10.37 -4.83
N SER A 65 1.26 9.21 -4.52
CA SER A 65 0.36 9.04 -3.37
C SER A 65 0.44 7.63 -2.79
N LEU A 66 0.08 7.52 -1.51
CA LEU A 66 -0.07 6.26 -0.81
C LEU A 66 -1.31 6.32 0.06
N ASP A 67 -2.21 5.38 -0.17
CA ASP A 67 -3.41 5.16 0.62
C ASP A 67 -3.33 3.84 1.35
N ARG A 68 -3.73 3.84 2.63
CA ARG A 68 -3.88 2.61 3.38
C ARG A 68 -5.20 1.95 2.98
N GLU A 69 -5.15 0.68 2.58
CA GLU A 69 -6.37 -0.09 2.35
C GLU A 69 -7.18 -0.16 3.64
N ARG A 70 -8.45 0.20 3.54
CA ARG A 70 -9.43 0.05 4.62
C ARG A 70 -10.41 -1.03 4.21
N THR A 71 -10.58 -2.02 5.08
CA THR A 71 -11.69 -2.96 4.94
C THR A 71 -12.96 -2.23 5.33
N THR A 72 -13.78 -1.89 4.35
CA THR A 72 -15.14 -1.42 4.57
C THR A 72 -16.07 -2.59 4.37
N GLU A 73 -16.85 -2.92 5.40
CA GLU A 73 -17.88 -3.96 5.30
C GLU A 73 -19.17 -3.34 4.75
N LEU A 74 -19.84 -4.06 3.86
CA LEU A 74 -21.21 -3.70 3.50
C LEU A 74 -22.08 -3.85 4.75
N PRO A 75 -22.99 -2.89 5.01
CA PRO A 75 -24.01 -3.09 6.03
C PRO A 75 -24.73 -4.43 5.78
N PRO A 76 -25.07 -5.19 6.83
CA PRO A 76 -25.84 -6.42 6.64
C PRO A 76 -27.15 -6.11 5.90
N PRO A 77 -27.73 -7.07 5.15
CA PRO A 77 -28.93 -6.83 4.33
C PRO A 77 -30.14 -6.25 5.09
N GLN A 78 -30.19 -6.47 6.40
CA GLN A 78 -31.25 -6.00 7.30
C GLN A 78 -30.97 -4.60 7.88
N SER A 79 -29.85 -3.98 7.52
CA SER A 79 -29.50 -2.64 7.96
C SER A 79 -30.48 -1.60 7.39
N PRO A 80 -30.93 -0.62 8.18
CA PRO A 80 -31.85 0.44 7.70
C PRO A 80 -31.16 1.48 6.79
N ILE A 81 -29.85 1.37 6.61
CA ILE A 81 -29.03 2.20 5.72
C ILE A 81 -28.46 1.33 4.61
N GLN A 82 -28.66 1.78 3.37
CA GLN A 82 -28.01 1.27 2.16
C GLN A 82 -27.10 2.36 1.59
#